data_AF-A0A645B4I9-F1
#
_entry.id   AF-A0A645B4I9-F1
#
_cell.length_a   1.000
_cell.length_b   1.000
_cell.length_c   1.000
_cell.angle_alpha   90.00
_cell.angle_beta   90.00
_cell.angle_gamma   90.00
#
_symmetry.space_group_name_H-M   'P 1'
#
loop_
_entity.id
_entity.type
_entity.pdbx_description
1 polymer ?
#
loop_
_entity_poly.entity_id
_entity_poly.type
_entity_poly.pdbx_seq_one_letter_code
_entity_poly.pdbx_strand_id
1 'polypeptide(L)'
;MLAGMSSLGLPGLAGFIPEFTIFVGAFKVYPVYTLLAITGIVFTALYILRVLATVLFGPKRAEFDSCADASGVELVPLVLLGAALVVFGFFPQLLIGMVNSGMGPAAELLVNLQAAPALLGGVFQ
;
A
#
# COMPACT_ATOMS: atom_id res chain seq x y z
N MET A 1 10.27 -11.76 5.35
CA MET A 1 9.20 -12.34 4.51
C MET A 1 7.89 -11.58 4.64
N LEU A 2 7.28 -11.50 5.84
CA LEU A 2 5.95 -10.88 6.06
C LEU A 2 5.83 -9.46 5.49
N ALA A 3 6.77 -8.56 5.80
CA ALA A 3 6.76 -7.19 5.27
C ALA A 3 6.87 -7.16 3.73
N GLY A 4 7.70 -8.03 3.14
CA GLY A 4 7.81 -8.16 1.68
C GLY A 4 6.49 -8.62 1.05
N MET A 5 5.82 -9.61 1.64
CA MET A 5 4.49 -10.06 1.19
C MET A 5 3.42 -8.97 1.34
N SER A 6 3.50 -8.14 2.39
CA SER A 6 2.59 -7.00 2.50
C SER A 6 2.85 -5.95 1.42
N SER A 7 4.11 -5.74 1.04
CA SER A 7 4.50 -4.73 0.04
C SER A 7 4.10 -5.07 -1.39
N LEU A 8 3.91 -6.36 -1.71
CA LEU A 8 3.42 -6.80 -3.03
C LEU A 8 1.88 -6.94 -3.08
N GLY A 9 1.18 -6.52 -2.03
CA GLY A 9 -0.29 -6.52 -1.97
C GLY A 9 -0.90 -7.90 -1.72
N LEU A 10 -0.31 -8.74 -0.86
CA LEU A 10 -0.95 -10.01 -0.50
C LEU A 10 -2.30 -9.77 0.22
N PRO A 11 -3.38 -10.45 -0.20
CA PRO A 11 -4.65 -10.40 0.52
C PRO A 11 -4.49 -10.82 1.99
N GLY A 12 -5.15 -10.09 2.90
CA GLY A 12 -5.08 -10.33 4.34
C GLY A 12 -3.95 -9.59 5.06
N LEU A 13 -3.13 -8.83 4.34
CA LEU A 13 -2.15 -7.88 4.92
C LEU A 13 -2.58 -6.43 4.64
N ALA A 14 -2.06 -5.51 5.46
CA ALA A 14 -2.49 -4.11 5.49
C ALA A 14 -2.42 -3.36 4.15
N GLY A 15 -1.53 -3.76 3.23
CA GLY A 15 -1.34 -3.07 1.94
C GLY A 15 -2.43 -3.33 0.91
N PHE A 16 -3.05 -4.52 0.90
CA PHE A 16 -3.91 -4.94 -0.21
C PHE A 16 -5.25 -4.19 -0.27
N ILE A 17 -5.92 -4.05 0.87
CA ILE A 17 -7.29 -3.54 0.92
C ILE A 17 -7.38 -2.07 0.47
N PRO A 18 -6.48 -1.16 0.92
CA PRO A 18 -6.44 0.20 0.40
C PRO A 18 -6.16 0.27 -1.11
N GLU A 19 -5.16 -0.47 -1.60
CA GLU A 19 -4.80 -0.49 -3.03
C GLU A 19 -5.96 -0.98 -3.90
N PHE A 20 -6.59 -2.10 -3.51
CA PHE A 20 -7.75 -2.63 -4.21
C PHE A 20 -8.90 -1.61 -4.25
N THR A 21 -9.18 -0.95 -3.12
CA THR A 21 -10.24 0.07 -3.03
C THR A 21 -9.96 1.26 -3.97
N ILE A 22 -8.70 1.71 -4.04
CA ILE A 22 -8.26 2.77 -4.95
C ILE A 22 -8.51 2.37 -6.40
N PHE A 23 -8.13 1.16 -6.81
CA PHE A 23 -8.36 0.70 -8.18
C PHE A 23 -9.84 0.57 -8.52
N VAL A 24 -10.65 -0.01 -7.65
CA VAL A 24 -12.11 -0.14 -7.86
C VAL A 24 -12.78 1.24 -7.97
N GLY A 25 -12.34 2.22 -7.18
CA GLY A 25 -12.82 3.59 -7.26
C GLY A 25 -12.39 4.30 -8.55
N ALA A 26 -11.09 4.24 -8.86
CA ALA A 26 -10.50 4.93 -10.00
C ALA A 26 -10.96 4.35 -11.34
N PHE A 27 -11.20 3.04 -11.43
CA PHE A 27 -11.59 2.39 -12.68
C PHE A 27 -12.90 2.95 -13.26
N LYS A 28 -13.81 3.41 -12.40
CA LYS A 28 -15.10 4.00 -12.81
C LYS A 28 -14.97 5.32 -13.55
N VAL A 29 -13.92 6.09 -13.26
CA VAL A 29 -13.71 7.44 -13.82
C VAL A 29 -12.56 7.44 -14.84
N TYR A 30 -11.50 6.69 -14.58
CA TYR A 30 -10.24 6.70 -15.33
C TYR A 30 -9.75 5.27 -15.64
N PRO A 31 -10.45 4.49 -16.49
CA PRO A 31 -10.16 3.07 -16.71
C PRO A 31 -8.78 2.82 -17.32
N VAL A 32 -8.37 3.63 -18.31
CA VAL A 32 -7.08 3.48 -19.00
C VAL A 32 -5.90 3.73 -18.04
N TYR A 33 -5.96 4.81 -17.27
CA TYR A 33 -4.93 5.14 -16.28
C TYR A 33 -4.89 4.13 -15.13
N THR A 34 -6.05 3.62 -14.73
CA THR A 34 -6.15 2.56 -13.71
C THR A 34 -5.49 1.27 -14.20
N LEU A 35 -5.72 0.88 -15.45
CA LEU A 35 -5.08 -0.30 -16.05
C LEU A 35 -3.55 -0.13 -16.06
N LEU A 36 -3.05 1.05 -16.47
CA LEU A 36 -1.63 1.36 -16.43
C LEU A 36 -1.07 1.26 -15.01
N ALA A 37 -1.76 1.79 -14.00
CA ALA A 37 -1.35 1.71 -12.61
C ALA A 37 -1.29 0.25 -12.09
N ILE A 38 -2.24 -0.60 -12.49
CA ILE A 38 -2.24 -2.03 -12.16
C ILE A 38 -0.99 -2.73 -12.72
N THR A 39 -0.51 -2.35 -13.91
CA THR A 39 0.74 -2.92 -14.44
C THR A 39 1.94 -2.62 -13.52
N GLY A 40 1.94 -1.47 -12.84
CA GLY A 40 2.92 -1.12 -11.82
C GLY A 40 3.00 -2.15 -10.68
N ILE A 41 1.87 -2.70 -10.26
CA ILE A 41 1.81 -3.74 -9.22
C ILE A 41 2.56 -5.00 -9.67
N VAL A 42 2.46 -5.36 -10.95
CA VAL A 42 3.16 -6.53 -11.50
C VAL A 42 4.67 -6.31 -11.43
N PHE A 43 5.16 -5.12 -11.80
CA PHE A 43 6.57 -4.78 -11.62
C PHE A 43 6.98 -4.81 -10.15
N THR A 44 6.12 -4.31 -9.26
CA THR A 44 6.35 -4.36 -7.80
C THR A 44 6.52 -5.78 -7.29
N ALA A 45 5.59 -6.66 -7.66
CA ALA A 45 5.65 -8.07 -7.30
C ALA A 45 6.93 -8.73 -7.85
N LEU A 46 7.28 -8.49 -9.12
CA LEU A 46 8.49 -9.07 -9.72
C LEU A 46 9.77 -8.69 -8.96
N TYR A 47 9.96 -7.41 -8.64
CA TYR A 47 11.18 -7.00 -7.95
C TYR A 47 11.20 -7.48 -6.49
N ILE A 48 10.08 -7.41 -5.76
CA ILE A 48 10.01 -7.87 -4.37
C ILE A 48 10.22 -9.38 -4.29
N LEU A 49 9.57 -10.16 -5.15
CA LEU A 49 9.75 -11.61 -5.19
C LEU A 49 11.19 -11.98 -5.54
N ARG A 50 11.84 -11.26 -6.47
CA ARG A 50 13.26 -11.48 -6.77
C ARG A 50 14.15 -11.21 -5.56
N VAL A 51 13.90 -10.14 -4.83
CA VAL A 51 14.64 -9.82 -3.59
C VAL A 51 14.41 -10.90 -2.53
N LEU A 52 13.16 -11.29 -2.27
CA LEU A 52 12.84 -12.35 -1.30
C LEU A 52 13.47 -13.68 -1.69
N ALA A 53 13.42 -14.05 -2.97
CA ALA A 53 14.06 -15.26 -3.49
C ALA A 53 15.57 -15.25 -3.23
N THR A 54 16.23 -14.12 -3.49
CA THR A 54 17.69 -14.00 -3.34
C THR A 54 18.12 -13.95 -1.87
N VAL A 55 17.37 -13.24 -1.02
CA VAL A 55 17.73 -13.03 0.40
C VAL A 55 17.37 -14.24 1.26
N LEU A 56 16.21 -14.88 1.04
CA LEU A 56 15.74 -15.96 1.90
C LEU A 56 16.10 -17.36 1.38
N PHE A 57 16.15 -17.53 0.06
CA PHE A 57 16.36 -18.84 -0.58
C PHE A 57 17.64 -18.90 -1.42
N GLY A 58 18.43 -17.83 -1.43
CA GLY A 58 19.72 -17.78 -2.12
C GLY A 58 20.82 -18.52 -1.37
N PRO A 59 21.99 -18.73 -2.01
CA PRO A 59 23.15 -19.34 -1.37
C PRO A 59 23.64 -18.48 -0.20
N LYS A 60 24.03 -19.14 0.90
CA LYS A 60 24.60 -18.46 2.07
C LYS A 60 25.86 -17.70 1.66
N ARG A 61 25.97 -16.44 2.06
CA ARG A 61 27.15 -15.60 1.80
C ARG A 61 28.02 -15.57 3.04
N ALA A 62 29.27 -15.99 2.89
CA ALA A 62 30.24 -16.09 4.00
C ALA A 62 30.50 -14.76 4.73
N GLU A 63 30.24 -13.62 4.07
CA GLU A 63 30.35 -12.28 4.65
C GLU A 63 29.37 -12.01 5.80
N PHE A 64 28.26 -12.76 5.89
CA PHE A 64 27.23 -12.60 6.94
C PHE A 64 27.27 -13.71 7.99
N ASP A 65 28.26 -14.60 7.96
CA ASP A 65 28.36 -15.73 8.89
C ASP A 65 28.58 -15.29 10.35
N SER A 66 29.11 -14.09 10.57
CA SER A 66 29.32 -13.50 11.89
C SER A 66 28.15 -12.66 12.40
N CYS A 67 27.09 -12.47 11.59
CA CYS A 67 25.90 -11.74 12.02
C CYS A 67 25.06 -12.61 12.94
N ALA A 68 24.86 -12.17 14.18
CA ALA A 68 23.95 -12.82 15.11
C ALA A 68 22.48 -12.56 14.73
N ASP A 69 21.61 -13.51 15.03
CA ASP A 69 20.17 -13.35 14.87
C ASP A 69 19.61 -12.32 15.86
N ALA A 70 18.57 -11.61 15.43
CA ALA A 70 17.91 -10.59 16.26
C ALA A 70 17.37 -11.22 17.55
N SER A 71 17.73 -10.63 18.69
CA SER A 71 17.35 -11.18 20.00
C SER A 71 16.92 -10.08 20.98
N GLY A 72 16.07 -10.47 21.94
CA GLY A 72 15.59 -9.57 23.01
C GLY A 72 14.86 -8.35 22.48
N VAL A 73 15.44 -7.17 22.70
CA VAL A 73 14.79 -5.87 22.41
C VAL A 73 14.74 -5.60 20.89
N GLU A 74 15.65 -6.19 20.11
CA GLU A 74 15.68 -6.01 18.64
C GLU A 74 14.46 -6.62 17.94
N LEU A 75 13.82 -7.61 18.56
CA LEU A 75 12.59 -8.22 18.05
C LEU A 75 11.35 -7.34 18.26
N VAL A 76 11.39 -6.39 19.20
CA VAL A 76 10.24 -5.54 19.52
C VAL A 76 9.69 -4.82 18.28
N PRO A 77 10.50 -4.07 17.49
CA PRO A 77 10.01 -3.43 16.27
C PRO A 77 9.53 -4.45 15.23
N LEU A 78 10.21 -5.61 15.10
CA LEU A 78 9.84 -6.64 14.13
C LEU A 78 8.44 -7.21 14.42
N VAL A 79 8.18 -7.53 15.68
CA VAL A 79 6.90 -8.07 16.14
C VAL A 79 5.82 -7.00 16.11
N LEU A 80 6.11 -5.78 16.57
CA LEU A 80 5.15 -4.68 16.58
C LEU A 80 4.66 -4.32 15.16
N LEU A 81 5.61 -4.12 14.23
CA LEU A 81 5.28 -3.81 12.84
C LEU A 81 4.64 -5.02 12.15
N GLY A 82 5.14 -6.23 12.38
CA GLY A 82 4.56 -7.44 11.82
C GLY A 82 3.11 -7.66 12.28
N ALA A 83 2.84 -7.45 13.57
CA ALA A 83 1.51 -7.51 14.13
C ALA A 83 0.61 -6.43 13.53
N ALA A 84 1.08 -5.18 13.38
CA ALA A 84 0.33 -4.11 12.75
C ALA A 84 -0.09 -4.47 11.30
N LEU A 85 0.81 -5.05 10.50
CA LEU A 85 0.53 -5.48 9.14
C LEU A 85 -0.58 -6.54 9.07
N VAL A 86 -0.62 -7.46 10.03
CA VAL A 86 -1.66 -8.50 10.12
C VAL A 86 -2.96 -7.93 10.66
N VAL A 87 -2.92 -7.19 11.78
CA VAL A 87 -4.11 -6.62 12.44
C VAL A 87 -4.84 -5.67 11.49
N PHE A 88 -4.15 -4.76 10.83
CA PHE A 88 -4.79 -3.85 9.86
C PHE A 88 -5.18 -4.54 8.55
N GLY A 89 -4.54 -5.66 8.22
CA GLY A 89 -4.97 -6.52 7.11
C GLY A 89 -6.30 -7.22 7.37
N PHE A 90 -6.51 -7.72 8.60
CA PHE A 90 -7.76 -8.38 8.99
C PHE A 90 -8.87 -7.40 9.39
N PHE A 91 -8.50 -6.28 10.02
CA PHE A 91 -9.40 -5.23 10.47
C PHE A 91 -9.13 -3.91 9.75
N PRO A 92 -9.35 -3.83 8.42
CA PRO A 92 -9.08 -2.63 7.63
C PRO A 92 -9.92 -1.42 8.05
N GLN A 93 -11.07 -1.67 8.68
CA GLN A 93 -12.01 -0.64 9.11
C GLN A 93 -11.41 0.33 10.13
N LEU A 94 -10.37 -0.09 10.87
CA LEU A 94 -9.66 0.80 11.80
C LEU A 94 -8.97 1.95 11.06
N LEU A 95 -8.38 1.67 9.90
CA LEU A 95 -7.72 2.68 9.07
C LEU A 95 -8.71 3.38 8.14
N ILE A 96 -9.55 2.61 7.45
CA ILE A 96 -10.52 3.15 6.48
C ILE A 96 -11.55 4.04 7.18
N GLY A 97 -12.01 3.67 8.38
CA GLY A 97 -12.92 4.50 9.17
C GLY A 97 -12.33 5.87 9.50
N MET A 98 -11.05 5.90 9.87
CA MET A 98 -10.33 7.15 10.12
C MET A 98 -10.23 8.00 8.85
N VAL A 99 -9.86 7.39 7.72
CA VAL A 99 -9.75 8.09 6.42
C VAL A 99 -11.11 8.66 5.98
N ASN A 100 -12.16 7.85 6.05
CA ASN A 100 -13.51 8.25 5.67
C ASN A 100 -14.02 9.43 6.49
N SER A 101 -13.67 9.51 7.78
CA SER A 101 -14.04 10.63 8.64
C SER A 101 -13.46 11.97 8.14
N GLY A 102 -12.26 11.95 7.55
CA GLY A 102 -11.64 13.13 6.94
C GLY A 102 -12.10 13.38 5.51
N MET A 103 -12.49 12.33 4.77
CA MET A 103 -12.94 12.46 3.39
C MET A 103 -14.29 13.13 3.22
N GLY A 104 -15.22 12.99 4.18
CA GLY A 104 -16.55 13.61 4.09
C GLY A 104 -16.50 15.13 3.84
N PRO A 105 -15.84 15.91 4.73
CA PRO A 105 -15.68 17.35 4.53
C PRO A 105 -14.89 17.72 3.26
N ALA A 106 -13.85 16.93 2.93
CA ALA A 106 -13.03 17.18 1.75
C ALA A 106 -13.82 17.01 0.44
N ALA A 107 -14.71 16.02 0.37
CA ALA A 107 -15.55 15.78 -0.79
C ALA A 107 -16.52 16.95 -1.05
N GLU A 108 -17.13 17.50 0.01
CA GLU A 108 -18.01 18.67 -0.11
C GLU A 108 -17.27 19.91 -0.63
N LEU A 109 -16.04 20.14 -0.16
CA LEU A 109 -15.20 21.22 -0.67
C LEU A 109 -14.86 21.05 -2.16
N LEU A 110 -14.54 19.83 -2.60
CA LEU A 110 -14.26 19.55 -4.01
C LEU A 110 -15.49 19.81 -4.90
N VAL A 111 -16.68 19.42 -4.45
CA VAL A 111 -17.93 19.71 -5.16
C VAL A 111 -18.18 21.22 -5.24
N ASN A 112 -17.98 21.94 -4.14
CA ASN A 112 -18.16 23.40 -4.10
C ASN A 112 -17.12 24.13 -4.98
N LEU A 113 -15.89 23.63 -5.07
CA LEU A 113 -14.86 24.18 -5.97
C LEU A 113 -15.16 23.90 -7.44
N GLN A 114 -15.77 22.76 -7.77
CA GLN A 114 -16.26 22.49 -9.12
C GLN A 114 -17.45 23.38 -9.50
N ALA A 115 -18.28 23.74 -8.53
CA ALA A 115 -19.44 24.62 -8.72
C ALA A 115 -19.07 26.12 -8.70
N ALA A 116 -17.90 26.48 -8.17
CA ALA A 116 -17.43 27.87 -8.18
C ALA A 116 -17.05 28.26 -9.62
N PRO A 117 -17.54 29.40 -10.15
CA PRO A 117 -17.09 29.89 -11.44
C PRO A 117 -15.58 30.13 -11.32
N ALA A 118 -14.80 29.42 -12.16
CA ALA A 118 -13.36 29.51 -12.15
C ALA A 118 -12.95 31.00 -12.18
N LEU A 119 -12.34 31.48 -11.09
CA LEU A 119 -11.84 32.86 -10.97
C LEU A 119 -10.76 33.20 -12.01
N LEU A 120 -10.27 32.19 -12.75
CA LEU A 120 -9.44 32.29 -13.94
C LEU A 120 -10.15 31.57 -15.09
N GLY A 121 -11.08 32.24 -15.77
CA GLY A 121 -11.86 31.65 -16.85
C GLY A 121 -11.00 30.91 -17.87
N GLY A 122 -11.35 29.65 -18.19
CA GLY A 122 -10.67 28.92 -19.25
C GLY A 122 -10.85 27.41 -19.24
N VAL A 123 -11.74 26.95 -20.13
CA VAL A 123 -11.63 25.75 -20.98
C VAL A 123 -11.30 24.43 -20.28
N PHE A 124 -12.33 23.65 -19.94
CA PHE A 124 -12.44 22.22 -20.28
C PHE A 124 -13.93 21.85 -20.27
N GLN A 125 -14.58 22.14 -21.40
CA GLN A 125 -15.85 21.52 -21.79
C GLN A 125 -15.54 20.18 -22.48
#